data_AF-A0A1L8R2F9-F1
#
_entry.id   AF-A0A1L8R2F9-F1
#
_cell.length_a   1.000
_cell.length_b   1.000
_cell.length_c   1.000
_cell.angle_alpha   90.00
_cell.angle_beta   90.00
_cell.angle_gamma   90.00
#
_symmetry.space_group_name_H-M   'P 1'
#
loop_
_entity.id
_entity.type
_entity.pdbx_description
1 polymer ?
#
loop_
_entity_poly.entity_id
_entity_poly.type
_entity_poly.pdbx_seq_one_letter_code
_entity_poly.pdbx_strand_id
1 'polypeptide(L)'
;MKKFQLENKYVLIEFLNYGGILTKMINKKTGQNYLLAYENAEDYQENPYFFGAMIGRNAGRTFPPKYLNHAGEKIMLDTNEGKAPSGHMAGRKVR
;
A
#
# COMPACT_ATOMS: atom_id res chain seq x y z
N MET A 1 16.10 3.50 1.48
CA MET A 1 14.95 3.45 2.42
C MET A 1 15.41 2.82 3.73
N LYS A 2 14.90 3.25 4.88
CA LYS A 2 15.30 2.69 6.19
C LYS A 2 14.34 1.58 6.60
N LYS A 3 14.90 0.47 7.07
CA LYS A 3 14.17 -0.69 7.61
C LYS A 3 14.05 -0.58 9.12
N PHE A 4 12.90 -0.98 9.64
CA PHE A 4 12.58 -1.09 11.06
C PHE A 4 12.12 -2.50 11.34
N GLN A 5 12.52 -3.03 12.48
CA GLN A 5 12.18 -4.39 12.88
C GLN A 5 11.55 -4.40 14.27
N LEU A 6 10.52 -5.21 14.42
CA LEU A 6 9.88 -5.53 15.70
C LEU A 6 9.90 -7.04 15.86
N GLU A 7 10.31 -7.50 17.03
CA GLU A 7 10.48 -8.91 17.29
C GLU A 7 9.89 -9.30 18.64
N ASN A 8 9.30 -10.49 18.70
CA ASN A 8 8.98 -11.16 19.95
C ASN A 8 9.41 -12.63 19.89
N LYS A 9 9.03 -13.42 20.91
CA LYS A 9 9.38 -14.86 20.98
C LYS A 9 8.83 -15.71 19.82
N TYR A 10 7.84 -15.22 19.07
CA TYR A 10 7.13 -15.98 18.04
C TYR A 10 7.35 -15.46 16.62
N VAL A 11 7.46 -14.14 16.45
CA VAL A 11 7.45 -13.50 15.13
C VAL A 11 8.48 -12.37 15.06
N LEU A 12 9.13 -12.26 13.91
CA LEU A 12 9.91 -11.09 13.48
C LEU A 12 9.14 -10.36 12.37
N ILE A 13 8.97 -9.05 12.52
CA ILE A 13 8.33 -8.18 11.54
C ILE A 13 9.35 -7.15 11.05
N GLU A 14 9.37 -6.89 9.74
CA GLU A 14 10.17 -5.83 9.12
C GLU A 14 9.27 -4.91 8.28
N PHE A 15 9.47 -3.59 8.41
CA PHE A 15 8.78 -2.60 7.58
C PHE A 15 9.70 -1.44 7.19
N LEU A 16 9.36 -0.76 6.09
CA LEU A 16 10.05 0.41 5.57
C LEU A 16 9.45 1.70 6.13
N ASN A 17 10.28 2.72 6.33
CA ASN A 17 9.77 4.09 6.55
C ASN A 17 9.17 4.74 5.29
N TYR A 18 9.08 4.00 4.20
CA TYR A 18 8.45 4.41 2.96
C TYR A 18 7.06 3.74 2.91
N GLY A 19 6.00 4.54 3.08
CA GLY A 19 4.61 4.06 3.10
C GLY A 19 4.27 3.04 4.21
N GLY A 20 5.13 2.84 5.21
CA GLY A 20 4.95 1.81 6.24
C GLY A 20 4.91 0.39 5.67
N ILE A 21 5.56 0.15 4.52
CA ILE A 21 5.45 -1.09 3.76
C ILE A 21 6.01 -2.26 4.56
N LEU A 22 5.21 -3.30 4.73
CA LEU A 22 5.60 -4.54 5.37
C LEU A 22 6.42 -5.41 4.40
N THR A 23 7.67 -5.70 4.73
CA THR A 23 8.57 -6.50 3.87
C THR A 23 8.80 -7.90 4.41
N LYS A 24 8.64 -8.12 5.73
CA LYS A 24 8.76 -9.46 6.33
C LYS A 24 7.78 -9.65 7.48
N MET A 25 7.29 -10.88 7.59
CA MET A 25 6.66 -11.40 8.79
C MET A 25 7.06 -12.87 8.93
N ILE A 26 8.13 -13.12 9.68
CA ILE A 26 8.75 -14.44 9.82
C ILE A 26 8.24 -15.12 11.08
N ASN A 27 7.71 -16.33 10.95
CA ASN A 27 7.46 -17.22 12.07
C ASN A 27 8.80 -17.80 12.57
N LYS A 28 9.16 -17.55 13.82
CA LYS A 28 10.45 -18.01 14.39
C LYS A 28 10.53 -19.51 14.66
N LYS A 29 9.39 -20.21 14.75
CA LYS A 29 9.34 -21.66 14.93
C LYS A 29 9.61 -22.39 13.61
N THR A 30 9.07 -21.87 12.50
CA THR A 30 9.16 -22.54 11.18
C THR A 30 10.16 -21.90 10.23
N GLY A 31 10.59 -20.67 10.49
CA GLY A 31 11.40 -19.86 9.59
C GLY A 31 10.64 -19.30 8.38
N GLN A 32 9.34 -19.55 8.28
CA GLN A 32 8.54 -19.17 7.11
C GLN A 32 8.15 -17.69 7.14
N ASN A 33 8.34 -17.00 6.01
CA ASN A 33 7.77 -15.67 5.79
C ASN A 33 6.30 -15.81 5.35
N TYR A 34 5.40 -15.08 6.02
CA TYR A 34 3.98 -15.08 5.70
C TYR A 34 3.61 -14.15 4.54
N LEU A 35 4.54 -13.33 4.08
CA LEU A 35 4.29 -12.32 3.05
C LEU A 35 4.92 -12.71 1.72
N LEU A 36 4.22 -12.35 0.64
CA LEU A 36 4.87 -12.12 -0.65
C LEU A 36 5.64 -10.80 -0.56
N ALA A 37 6.91 -10.84 -0.91
CA ALA A 37 7.81 -9.72 -0.77
C ALA A 37 8.80 -9.69 -1.93
N TYR A 38 9.24 -8.49 -2.31
CA TYR A 38 10.37 -8.34 -3.21
C TYR A 38 11.67 -8.61 -2.46
N GLU A 39 12.71 -8.98 -3.20
CA GLU A 39 14.04 -9.19 -2.64
C GLU A 39 14.71 -7.87 -2.28
N ASN A 40 14.63 -6.87 -3.18
CA ASN A 40 15.24 -5.56 -3.00
C ASN A 40 14.23 -4.55 -2.45
N ALA A 41 14.73 -3.62 -1.63
CA ALA A 41 13.87 -2.57 -1.08
C ALA A 41 13.43 -1.58 -2.17
N GLU A 42 14.29 -1.36 -3.16
CA GLU A 42 14.13 -0.44 -4.28
C GLU A 42 12.93 -0.80 -5.15
N ASP A 43 12.64 -2.09 -5.30
CA ASP A 43 11.49 -2.61 -6.06
C ASP A 43 10.16 -2.13 -5.47
N TYR A 44 10.13 -1.78 -4.17
CA TYR A 44 8.95 -1.22 -3.53
C TYR A 44 8.65 0.25 -3.90
N GLN A 45 9.55 0.93 -4.62
CA GLN A 45 9.25 2.24 -5.20
C GLN A 45 8.26 2.10 -6.36
N GLU A 46 8.56 1.19 -7.29
CA GLU A 46 7.66 0.85 -8.39
C GLU A 46 6.47 0.02 -7.93
N ASN A 47 6.67 -0.88 -6.97
CA ASN A 47 5.69 -1.79 -6.34
C ASN A 47 4.42 -1.99 -7.19
N PRO A 48 4.53 -2.59 -8.38
CA PRO A 48 3.41 -2.70 -9.32
C PRO A 48 2.23 -3.48 -8.73
N TYR A 49 2.50 -4.38 -7.79
CA TYR A 49 1.49 -5.23 -7.14
C TYR A 49 1.09 -4.76 -5.74
N PHE A 50 1.61 -3.62 -5.28
CA PHE A 50 1.31 -3.04 -3.97
C PHE A 50 1.54 -4.00 -2.78
N PHE A 51 2.50 -4.92 -2.88
CA PHE A 51 2.81 -5.86 -1.79
C PHE A 51 3.18 -5.12 -0.51
N GLY A 52 2.56 -5.54 0.60
CA GLY A 52 2.78 -4.98 1.93
C GLY A 52 2.45 -3.49 2.08
N ALA A 53 1.90 -2.84 1.05
CA ALA A 53 1.70 -1.39 1.04
C ALA A 53 0.47 -0.99 1.85
N MET A 54 0.61 0.12 2.60
CA MET A 54 -0.52 0.78 3.23
C MET A 54 -1.24 1.65 2.20
N ILE A 55 -2.46 1.26 1.81
CA ILE A 55 -3.24 1.98 0.79
C ILE A 55 -4.15 3.01 1.47
N GLY A 56 -4.17 4.25 0.97
CA GLY A 56 -4.90 5.35 1.59
C GLY A 56 -4.75 6.70 0.89
N ARG A 57 -5.45 7.75 1.34
CA ARG A 57 -6.47 7.77 2.42
C ARG A 57 -7.80 7.10 2.03
N ASN A 58 -7.97 6.73 0.77
CA ASN A 58 -9.13 6.01 0.28
C ASN A 58 -8.63 4.77 -0.47
N ALA A 59 -9.00 3.58 0.02
CA ALA A 59 -8.59 2.32 -0.57
C ALA A 59 -9.62 1.81 -1.58
N GLY A 60 -9.14 1.09 -2.60
CA GLY A 60 -10.02 0.51 -3.61
C GLY A 60 -10.47 1.52 -4.68
N ARG A 61 -11.67 1.29 -5.23
CA ARG A 61 -12.19 2.03 -6.39
C ARG A 61 -13.15 3.12 -5.93
N THR A 62 -13.00 4.32 -6.49
CA THR A 62 -13.94 5.43 -6.26
C THR A 62 -14.60 5.82 -7.56
N PHE A 63 -15.91 5.61 -7.66
CA PHE A 63 -16.72 6.06 -8.78
C PHE A 63 -17.97 6.82 -8.29
N PRO A 64 -18.26 8.02 -8.83
CA PRO A 64 -17.40 8.81 -9.72
C PRO A 64 -16.11 9.26 -9.01
N PRO A 65 -15.02 9.62 -9.74
CA PRO A 65 -13.71 9.97 -9.15
C PRO A 65 -13.75 11.38 -8.52
N LYS A 66 -14.63 11.58 -7.54
CA LYS A 66 -14.88 12.87 -6.90
C LYS A 66 -15.50 12.68 -5.53
N TYR A 67 -15.32 13.65 -4.64
CA TYR A 67 -16.02 13.71 -3.36
C TYR A 67 -16.38 15.17 -3.00
N LEU A 68 -17.27 15.35 -2.02
CA LEU A 68 -17.55 16.65 -1.43
C LEU A 68 -16.72 16.82 -0.16
N ASN A 69 -16.03 17.95 -0.02
CA ASN A 69 -15.35 18.27 1.23
C ASN A 69 -16.35 18.82 2.28
N HIS A 70 -15.86 19.14 3.48
CA HIS A 70 -16.72 19.64 4.57
C HIS A 70 -17.40 20.98 4.24
N ALA A 71 -16.83 21.78 3.34
CA ALA A 71 -17.38 23.05 2.90
C ALA A 71 -18.40 22.91 1.75
N GLY A 72 -18.68 21.67 1.32
CA GLY A 72 -19.59 21.39 0.20
C GLY A 72 -18.94 21.56 -1.18
N GLU A 73 -17.62 21.76 -1.25
CA GLU A 73 -16.90 21.91 -2.51
C GLU A 73 -16.62 20.54 -3.13
N LYS A 74 -16.76 20.48 -4.45
CA LYS A 74 -16.53 19.25 -5.22
C LYS A 74 -15.06 19.12 -5.59
N ILE A 75 -14.40 18.10 -5.02
CA ILE A 75 -13.01 17.77 -5.30
C ILE A 75 -12.96 16.60 -6.28
N MET A 76 -12.29 16.81 -7.41
CA MET A 76 -12.00 15.74 -8.37
C MET A 76 -10.75 14.98 -7.93
N LEU A 77 -10.79 13.66 -8.08
CA LEU A 77 -9.68 12.78 -7.76
C LEU A 77 -8.93 12.38 -9.05
N ASP A 78 -7.62 12.19 -8.93
CA ASP A 78 -6.81 11.67 -10.03
C ASP A 78 -7.22 10.24 -10.39
N THR A 79 -7.10 9.92 -11.66
CA THR A 79 -7.52 8.63 -12.21
C THR A 79 -6.31 7.84 -12.68
N ASN A 80 -6.08 6.65 -12.13
CA ASN A 80 -4.85 5.90 -12.35
C ASN A 80 -5.02 4.50 -12.96
N GLU A 81 -6.24 3.99 -13.07
CA GLU A 81 -6.57 2.85 -13.92
C GLU A 81 -7.49 3.37 -15.06
N GLY A 82 -7.21 2.94 -16.30
CA GLY A 82 -7.74 3.52 -17.55
C GLY A 82 -9.27 3.58 -17.69
N LYS A 83 -9.76 4.02 -18.86
CA LYS A 83 -11.19 4.16 -19.17
C LYS A 83 -11.90 2.78 -19.22
N ALA A 84 -12.32 2.26 -18.08
CA ALA A 84 -13.32 1.20 -18.03
C ALA A 84 -14.71 1.78 -18.34
N PRO A 85 -15.63 1.02 -18.97
CA PRO A 85 -17.01 1.45 -19.23
C PRO A 85 -17.79 1.78 -17.95
N SER A 86 -17.31 1.34 -16.78
CA SER A 86 -17.85 1.62 -15.45
C SER A 86 -17.17 2.77 -14.70
N GLY A 87 -16.29 3.52 -15.38
CA GLY A 87 -15.77 4.80 -14.88
C GLY A 87 -14.38 4.76 -14.25
N HIS A 88 -13.86 5.97 -14.05
CA HIS A 88 -12.47 6.18 -13.65
C HIS A 88 -12.23 5.83 -12.19
N MET A 89 -11.07 5.24 -11.92
CA MET A 89 -10.68 4.78 -10.61
C MET A 89 -9.74 5.78 -9.97
N ALA A 90 -10.12 6.25 -8.79
CA ALA A 90 -9.27 7.09 -7.97
C ALA A 90 -8.83 6.35 -6.71
N GLY A 91 -7.65 5.76 -6.77
CA GLY A 91 -6.93 5.25 -5.61
C GLY A 91 -5.45 5.59 -5.78
N ARG A 92 -5.03 6.78 -5.33
CA ARG A 92 -3.60 7.13 -5.34
C ARG A 92 -2.84 6.10 -4.49
N LYS A 93 -1.76 5.58 -5.06
CA LYS A 93 -0.67 4.95 -4.32
C LYS A 93 -0.21 5.94 -3.25
N VAL A 94 -0.26 5.56 -1.98
CA VAL A 94 0.34 6.38 -0.91
C VAL A 94 1.83 6.44 -1.23
N ARG A 95 2.34 7.65 -1.49
CA ARG A 95 3.78 7.93 -1.41
C ARG A 95 4.10 8.30 0.02
#